data_AF-D3AY49-F1
#
_entry.id   AF-D3AY49-F1
#
_cell.length_a   1.000
_cell.length_b   1.000
_cell.length_c   1.000
_cell.angle_alpha   90.00
_cell.angle_beta   90.00
_cell.angle_gamma   90.00
#
_symmetry.space_group_name_H-M   'P 1'
#
loop_
_entity.id
_entity.type
_entity.pdbx_description
1 polymer ?
#
loop_
_entity_poly.entity_id
_entity_poly.type
_entity_poly.pdbx_seq_one_letter_code
_entity_poly.pdbx_strand_id
1 'polypeptide(L)'
;MLTFYCRIKSCYGTPSIDISVVPKITSIENCPYQWIKFFKHLPCLKSFSTEDPIPEDFLEPGDFPNSLTRLDLKNFDSKLKPNVIPSTIKHLSLGYFDWELTSESIPKDAQFEHLCVCDTTSKILPDQLPPNIKSLELRKYNQLLEPGSIPFGIETLKLPSMNVEHIIKDVIPSSIKLLNCFKIQRWTIIF
;
A
#
# COMPACT_ATOMS: atom_id res chain seq x y z
N MET A 1 -25.57 -7.97 -5.38
CA MET A 1 -24.83 -6.69 -5.39
C MET A 1 -23.98 -6.72 -6.66
N LEU A 2 -24.38 -6.00 -7.71
CA LEU A 2 -23.74 -6.05 -9.03
C LEU A 2 -22.39 -5.33 -8.96
N THR A 3 -21.31 -6.08 -8.81
CA THR A 3 -19.95 -5.58 -9.06
C THR A 3 -19.86 -5.31 -10.56
N PHE A 4 -20.10 -4.08 -10.98
CA PHE A 4 -19.77 -3.66 -12.34
C PHE A 4 -18.25 -3.65 -12.45
N TYR A 5 -17.68 -4.76 -12.95
CA TYR A 5 -16.35 -4.74 -13.54
C TYR A 5 -16.43 -3.81 -14.74
N CYS A 6 -16.20 -2.52 -14.52
CA CYS A 6 -15.72 -1.69 -15.60
C CYS A 6 -14.28 -2.16 -15.88
N ARG A 7 -14.15 -3.31 -16.56
CA ARG A 7 -12.95 -3.65 -17.33
C ARG A 7 -12.97 -2.71 -18.52
N ILE A 8 -12.59 -1.47 -18.26
CA ILE A 8 -12.43 -0.46 -19.29
C ILE A 8 -11.16 -0.89 -20.01
N LYS A 9 -11.35 -1.74 -21.03
CA LYS A 9 -10.28 -2.09 -21.96
C LYS A 9 -9.76 -0.78 -22.52
N SER A 10 -8.57 -0.38 -22.08
CA SER A 10 -7.63 0.53 -22.74
C SER A 10 -8.33 1.47 -23.73
N CYS A 11 -8.93 2.53 -23.20
CA CYS A 11 -9.20 3.70 -24.00
C CYS A 11 -8.23 4.76 -23.51
N TYR A 12 -7.16 4.97 -24.26
CA TYR A 12 -6.26 6.12 -24.11
C TYR A 12 -7.07 7.38 -24.47
N GLY A 13 -7.88 7.86 -23.53
CA GLY A 13 -8.80 8.97 -23.72
C GLY A 13 -9.46 9.39 -22.41
N THR A 14 -9.98 10.62 -22.36
CA THR A 14 -10.77 11.09 -21.22
C THR A 14 -11.97 10.16 -21.01
N PRO A 15 -12.25 9.75 -19.77
CA PRO A 15 -13.34 8.83 -19.51
C PRO A 15 -14.68 9.50 -19.82
N SER A 16 -15.40 9.01 -20.84
CA SER A 16 -16.82 9.31 -21.00
C SER A 16 -17.60 8.43 -20.02
N ILE A 17 -17.57 8.77 -18.73
CA ILE A 17 -18.36 8.06 -17.72
C ILE A 17 -19.80 8.53 -17.88
N ASP A 18 -20.71 7.62 -18.24
CA ASP A 18 -22.13 7.90 -18.16
C ASP A 18 -22.51 8.22 -16.70
N ILE A 19 -23.08 9.39 -16.48
CA ILE A 19 -23.47 9.90 -15.15
C ILE A 19 -24.42 8.91 -14.44
N SER A 20 -25.17 8.11 -15.20
CA SER A 20 -26.09 7.10 -14.66
C SER A 20 -25.39 5.96 -13.89
N VAL A 21 -24.10 5.70 -14.14
CA VAL A 21 -23.31 4.64 -13.48
C VAL A 21 -22.39 5.17 -12.37
N VAL A 22 -22.14 6.47 -12.30
CA VAL A 22 -21.27 7.12 -11.28
C VAL A 22 -21.54 6.67 -9.83
N PRO A 23 -22.80 6.63 -9.32
CA PRO A 23 -23.06 6.23 -7.93
C PRO A 23 -22.96 4.72 -7.69
N LYS A 24 -22.68 3.90 -8.71
CA LYS A 24 -22.59 2.43 -8.58
C LYS A 24 -21.16 1.90 -8.66
N ILE A 25 -20.19 2.71 -9.07
CA ILE A 25 -18.81 2.25 -9.23
C ILE A 25 -18.14 2.17 -7.85
N THR A 26 -17.80 0.95 -7.45
CA THR A 26 -17.16 0.68 -6.15
C THR A 26 -15.73 0.16 -6.26
N SER A 27 -15.34 -0.39 -7.41
CA SER A 27 -13.97 -0.87 -7.66
C SER A 27 -13.54 -0.51 -9.07
N ILE A 28 -12.31 -0.02 -9.21
CA ILE A 28 -11.66 0.26 -10.49
C ILE A 28 -10.29 -0.43 -10.46
N GLU A 29 -9.99 -1.24 -11.47
CA GLU A 29 -8.76 -2.02 -11.52
C GLU A 29 -8.16 -1.94 -12.92
N ASN A 30 -6.83 -1.92 -13.02
CA ASN A 30 -6.08 -1.90 -14.28
C ASN A 30 -6.51 -0.76 -15.21
N CYS A 31 -6.81 0.41 -14.65
CA CYS A 31 -7.21 1.59 -15.40
C CYS A 31 -6.04 2.57 -15.58
N PRO A 32 -6.04 3.36 -16.66
CA PRO A 32 -5.01 4.35 -16.91
C PRO A 32 -4.87 5.34 -15.75
N TYR A 33 -3.65 5.69 -15.37
CA TYR A 33 -3.41 6.56 -14.21
C TYR A 33 -4.14 7.92 -14.32
N GLN A 34 -4.40 8.41 -15.54
CA GLN A 34 -5.12 9.68 -15.78
C GLN A 34 -6.53 9.69 -15.17
N TRP A 35 -7.12 8.51 -14.95
CA TRP A 35 -8.44 8.37 -14.35
C TRP A 35 -8.52 8.88 -12.91
N ILE A 36 -7.38 8.92 -12.21
CA ILE A 36 -7.32 9.36 -10.82
C ILE A 36 -7.90 10.76 -10.64
N LYS A 37 -7.71 11.67 -11.61
CA LYS A 37 -8.24 13.05 -11.57
C LYS A 37 -9.78 13.12 -11.59
N PHE A 38 -10.46 12.03 -11.92
CA PHE A 38 -11.92 11.93 -11.94
C PHE A 38 -12.49 11.25 -10.69
N PHE A 39 -11.67 10.60 -9.86
CA PHE A 39 -12.17 9.78 -8.74
C PHE A 39 -12.84 10.59 -7.64
N LYS A 40 -12.49 11.88 -7.49
CA LYS A 40 -13.23 12.82 -6.63
C LYS A 40 -14.73 12.91 -6.93
N HIS A 41 -15.15 12.55 -8.15
CA HIS A 41 -16.56 12.53 -8.58
C HIS A 41 -17.22 11.15 -8.41
N LEU A 42 -16.51 10.15 -7.89
CA LEU A 42 -17.02 8.80 -7.65
C LEU A 42 -17.17 8.55 -6.13
N PRO A 43 -18.25 9.05 -5.50
CA PRO A 43 -18.41 9.03 -4.03
C PRO A 43 -18.60 7.63 -3.45
N CYS A 44 -18.76 6.60 -4.30
CA CYS A 44 -18.92 5.21 -3.87
C CYS A 44 -17.68 4.36 -4.15
N LEU A 45 -16.61 4.93 -4.70
CA LEU A 45 -15.39 4.21 -5.04
C LEU A 45 -14.69 3.74 -3.75
N LYS A 46 -14.56 2.43 -3.59
CA LYS A 46 -13.96 1.79 -2.39
C LYS A 46 -12.59 1.19 -2.67
N SER A 47 -12.31 0.83 -3.92
CA SER A 47 -11.08 0.15 -4.31
C SER A 47 -10.56 0.69 -5.63
N PHE A 48 -9.25 0.96 -5.68
CA PHE A 48 -8.54 1.33 -6.90
C PHE A 48 -7.22 0.57 -7.00
N SER A 49 -6.93 0.01 -8.19
CA SER A 49 -5.61 -0.51 -8.53
C SER A 49 -5.17 -0.08 -9.92
N THR A 50 -3.88 0.21 -10.05
CA THR A 50 -3.26 0.45 -11.36
C THR A 50 -1.86 -0.15 -11.42
N GLU A 51 -1.52 -0.66 -12.60
CA GLU A 51 -0.18 -1.07 -12.97
C GLU A 51 0.50 -0.01 -13.85
N ASP A 52 -0.18 1.10 -14.17
CA ASP A 52 0.45 2.14 -14.97
C ASP A 52 1.45 2.92 -14.13
N PRO A 53 2.62 3.29 -14.71
CA PRO A 53 3.52 4.23 -14.07
C PRO A 53 2.82 5.58 -13.97
N ILE A 54 2.83 6.14 -12.77
CA ILE A 54 2.24 7.45 -12.49
C ILE A 54 3.39 8.47 -12.52
N PRO A 55 3.29 9.55 -13.31
CA PRO A 55 4.33 10.57 -13.33
C PRO A 55 4.56 11.19 -11.95
N GLU A 56 5.78 11.63 -11.69
CA GLU A 56 6.12 12.43 -10.51
C GLU A 56 5.20 13.66 -10.42
N ASP A 57 4.85 14.04 -9.20
CA ASP A 57 3.96 15.17 -8.89
C ASP A 57 2.53 15.10 -9.44
N PHE A 58 2.14 14.02 -10.14
CA PHE A 58 0.79 13.90 -10.69
C PHE A 58 -0.29 13.82 -9.61
N LEU A 59 -0.01 13.13 -8.50
CA LEU A 59 -0.95 12.93 -7.41
C LEU A 59 -0.99 14.14 -6.48
N GLU A 60 -2.20 14.65 -6.23
CA GLU A 60 -2.48 15.80 -5.38
C GLU A 60 -3.49 15.43 -4.27
N PRO A 61 -3.43 16.11 -3.11
CA PRO A 61 -4.44 15.93 -2.07
C PRO A 61 -5.86 16.15 -2.63
N GLY A 62 -6.75 15.20 -2.36
CA GLY A 62 -8.15 15.24 -2.82
C GLY A 62 -8.41 14.56 -4.18
N ASP A 63 -7.38 14.01 -4.84
CA ASP A 63 -7.57 13.18 -6.03
C ASP A 63 -8.37 11.91 -5.72
N PHE A 64 -8.11 11.29 -4.58
CA PHE A 64 -8.84 10.11 -4.12
C PHE A 64 -10.05 10.50 -3.25
N PRO A 65 -11.23 9.88 -3.46
CA PRO A 65 -12.41 10.16 -2.66
C PRO A 65 -12.30 9.55 -1.27
N ASN A 66 -12.93 10.17 -0.27
CA ASN A 66 -12.97 9.68 1.12
C ASN A 66 -13.71 8.35 1.30
N SER A 67 -14.37 7.84 0.25
CA SER A 67 -14.95 6.48 0.25
C SER A 67 -13.90 5.39 0.01
N LEU A 68 -12.70 5.75 -0.44
CA LEU A 68 -11.66 4.81 -0.84
C LEU A 68 -11.08 4.14 0.40
N THR A 69 -11.01 2.81 0.36
CA THR A 69 -10.52 1.96 1.45
C THR A 69 -9.39 1.01 1.01
N ARG A 70 -9.25 0.77 -0.29
CA ARG A 70 -8.19 -0.05 -0.89
C ARG A 70 -7.52 0.72 -2.01
N LEU A 71 -6.20 0.82 -1.95
CA LEU A 71 -5.37 1.52 -2.94
C LEU A 71 -4.14 0.66 -3.26
N ASP A 72 -3.96 0.33 -4.53
CA ASP A 72 -2.80 -0.41 -5.03
C ASP A 72 -2.14 0.35 -6.19
N LEU A 73 -0.94 0.86 -5.93
CA LEU A 73 -0.12 1.64 -6.86
C LEU A 73 1.17 0.86 -7.17
N LYS A 74 1.06 -0.16 -8.03
CA LYS A 74 2.10 -1.19 -8.23
C LYS A 74 3.35 -0.69 -8.94
N ASN A 75 3.24 0.32 -9.80
CA ASN A 75 4.37 0.90 -10.53
C ASN A 75 4.57 2.38 -10.17
N PHE A 76 4.21 2.76 -8.94
CA PHE A 76 4.47 4.09 -8.41
C PHE A 76 5.85 4.12 -7.77
N ASP A 77 6.74 4.96 -8.29
CA ASP A 77 8.16 5.10 -7.93
C ASP A 77 8.52 6.50 -7.42
N SER A 78 7.57 7.42 -7.42
CA SER A 78 7.77 8.82 -7.06
C SER A 78 7.52 9.08 -5.57
N LYS A 79 7.91 10.26 -5.07
CA LYS A 79 7.59 10.67 -3.69
C LYS A 79 6.11 11.04 -3.56
N LEU A 80 5.44 10.58 -2.51
CA LEU A 80 4.09 11.02 -2.18
C LEU A 80 4.12 12.34 -1.40
N LYS A 81 3.34 13.32 -1.85
CA LYS A 81 3.04 14.51 -1.06
C LYS A 81 2.18 14.15 0.16
N PRO A 82 2.32 14.89 1.27
CA PRO A 82 1.44 14.72 2.42
C PRO A 82 -0.05 14.81 2.01
N ASN A 83 -0.90 14.01 2.66
CA ASN A 83 -2.35 13.99 2.46
C ASN A 83 -2.85 13.53 1.07
N VAL A 84 -1.98 12.98 0.21
CA VAL A 84 -2.42 12.34 -1.04
C VAL A 84 -3.23 11.07 -0.74
N ILE A 85 -2.71 10.19 0.10
CA ILE A 85 -3.42 8.98 0.52
C ILE A 85 -4.44 9.36 1.61
N PRO A 86 -5.76 9.12 1.38
CA PRO A 86 -6.77 9.41 2.39
C PRO A 86 -6.58 8.57 3.66
N SER A 87 -6.90 9.12 4.83
CA SER A 87 -6.85 8.39 6.11
C SER A 87 -7.89 7.26 6.22
N THR A 88 -8.82 7.18 5.28
CA THR A 88 -9.84 6.12 5.17
C THR A 88 -9.30 4.81 4.59
N ILE A 89 -8.07 4.82 4.07
CA ILE A 89 -7.42 3.64 3.51
C ILE A 89 -7.16 2.60 4.60
N LYS A 90 -7.57 1.37 4.31
CA LYS A 90 -7.38 0.18 5.13
C LYS A 90 -6.41 -0.80 4.51
N HIS A 91 -6.35 -0.84 3.18
CA HIS A 91 -5.41 -1.66 2.43
C HIS A 91 -4.60 -0.78 1.49
N LEU A 92 -3.31 -0.74 1.70
CA LEU A 92 -2.38 0.04 0.90
C LEU A 92 -1.29 -0.88 0.33
N SER A 93 -1.07 -0.81 -0.97
CA SER A 93 0.03 -1.47 -1.66
C SER A 93 0.78 -0.43 -2.48
N LEU A 94 2.08 -0.27 -2.19
CA LEU A 94 2.98 0.62 -2.90
C LEU A 94 4.11 -0.20 -3.53
N GLY A 95 4.35 0.06 -4.81
CA GLY A 95 5.16 -0.79 -5.69
C GLY A 95 6.66 -0.57 -5.69
N TYR A 96 7.09 0.69 -5.75
CA TYR A 96 8.50 1.06 -5.71
C TYR A 96 8.68 2.15 -4.66
N PHE A 97 9.57 1.92 -3.72
CA PHE A 97 9.75 2.81 -2.58
C PHE A 97 11.23 3.08 -2.38
N ASP A 98 11.79 3.98 -3.19
CA ASP A 98 13.21 4.35 -3.10
C ASP A 98 13.49 5.58 -2.23
N TRP A 99 12.47 6.05 -1.49
CA TRP A 99 12.58 7.20 -0.61
C TRP A 99 12.40 6.77 0.86
N GLU A 100 12.81 7.61 1.81
CA GLU A 100 12.56 7.34 3.23
C GLU A 100 11.06 7.31 3.47
N LEU A 101 10.53 6.34 4.21
CA LEU A 101 9.14 6.33 4.67
C LEU A 101 8.92 7.56 5.57
N THR A 102 8.73 8.72 4.95
CA THR A 102 8.60 9.96 5.69
C THR A 102 7.26 9.93 6.39
N SER A 103 7.29 10.39 7.63
CA SER A 103 6.19 10.48 8.57
C SER A 103 4.89 11.08 8.02
N GLU A 104 4.95 11.81 6.91
CA GLU A 104 3.84 12.59 6.34
C GLU A 104 3.20 11.97 5.08
N SER A 105 3.88 11.03 4.41
CA SER A 105 3.44 10.52 3.11
C SER A 105 2.38 9.42 3.21
N ILE A 106 2.43 8.63 4.29
CA ILE A 106 1.44 7.62 4.62
C ILE A 106 0.68 8.11 5.87
N PRO A 107 -0.65 8.12 5.88
CA PRO A 107 -1.42 8.63 7.01
C PRO A 107 -1.18 7.79 8.27
N LYS A 108 -0.58 8.39 9.30
CA LYS A 108 -0.27 7.72 10.59
C LYS A 108 -1.50 7.34 11.41
N ASP A 109 -2.56 8.12 11.28
CA ASP A 109 -3.82 7.89 11.99
C ASP A 109 -4.70 6.83 11.30
N ALA A 110 -4.34 6.42 10.09
CA ALA A 110 -5.08 5.38 9.37
C ALA A 110 -4.93 4.03 10.06
N GLN A 111 -6.03 3.27 10.07
CA GLN A 111 -6.11 1.94 10.67
C GLN A 111 -5.92 0.89 9.58
N PHE A 112 -4.67 0.52 9.32
CA PHE A 112 -4.34 -0.40 8.23
C PHE A 112 -4.69 -1.85 8.61
N GLU A 113 -5.62 -2.43 7.87
CA GLU A 113 -5.84 -3.88 7.86
C GLU A 113 -4.69 -4.59 7.12
N HIS A 114 -4.13 -3.94 6.09
CA HIS A 114 -2.96 -4.43 5.36
C HIS A 114 -2.13 -3.29 4.78
N LEU A 115 -0.82 -3.34 5.02
CA LEU A 115 0.18 -2.50 4.36
C LEU A 115 1.18 -3.39 3.63
N CYS A 116 1.29 -3.20 2.32
CA CYS A 116 2.28 -3.85 1.47
C CYS A 116 3.24 -2.80 0.93
N VAL A 117 4.52 -2.94 1.26
CA VAL A 117 5.60 -2.11 0.71
C VAL A 117 6.48 -3.01 -0.14
N CYS A 118 6.68 -2.63 -1.39
CA CYS A 118 7.48 -3.37 -2.34
C CYS A 118 8.74 -2.58 -2.71
N ASP A 119 9.83 -3.31 -2.96
CA ASP A 119 11.04 -2.81 -3.62
C ASP A 119 11.64 -1.57 -2.96
N THR A 120 11.82 -1.63 -1.63
CA THR A 120 12.60 -0.63 -0.88
C THR A 120 14.06 -1.01 -0.83
N THR A 121 14.91 -0.16 -1.43
CA THR A 121 16.38 -0.28 -1.34
C THR A 121 16.89 0.24 0.01
N SER A 122 16.16 1.19 0.60
CA SER A 122 16.47 1.86 1.85
C SER A 122 16.10 1.01 3.07
N LYS A 123 16.84 1.20 4.17
CA LYS A 123 16.52 0.59 5.47
C LYS A 123 15.26 1.22 6.04
N ILE A 124 14.41 0.40 6.66
CA ILE A 124 13.28 0.87 7.46
C ILE A 124 13.78 1.13 8.88
N LEU A 125 13.81 2.39 9.29
CA LEU A 125 14.21 2.83 10.63
C LEU A 125 13.01 2.77 11.60
N PRO A 126 13.25 2.76 12.92
CA PRO A 126 12.19 2.92 13.91
C PRO A 126 11.30 4.14 13.63
N ASP A 127 10.02 4.02 13.94
CA ASP A 127 8.99 5.06 13.81
C ASP A 127 8.68 5.55 12.37
N GLN A 128 9.25 4.91 11.34
CA GLN A 128 8.95 5.23 9.93
C GLN A 128 7.65 4.59 9.43
N LEU A 129 7.29 3.41 9.92
CA LEU A 129 6.02 2.76 9.57
C LEU A 129 4.88 3.32 10.42
N PRO A 130 3.65 3.45 9.86
CA PRO A 130 2.47 3.79 10.64
C PRO A 130 2.30 2.87 11.85
N PRO A 131 1.93 3.38 13.03
CA PRO A 131 1.84 2.56 14.24
C PRO A 131 0.65 1.59 14.22
N ASN A 132 -0.40 1.88 13.44
CA ASN A 132 -1.66 1.14 13.46
C ASN A 132 -1.78 0.17 12.27
N ILE A 133 -0.94 -0.87 12.24
CA ILE A 133 -0.92 -1.88 11.17
C ILE A 133 -1.26 -3.26 11.73
N LYS A 134 -2.27 -3.94 11.15
CA LYS A 134 -2.58 -5.34 11.50
C LYS A 134 -1.73 -6.34 10.73
N SER A 135 -1.56 -6.13 9.42
CA SER A 135 -0.77 -7.00 8.54
C SER A 135 0.22 -6.20 7.72
N LEU A 136 1.50 -6.52 7.87
CA LEU A 136 2.60 -5.92 7.12
C LEU A 136 3.21 -6.95 6.16
N GLU A 137 3.42 -6.54 4.91
CA GLU A 137 4.13 -7.32 3.89
C GLU A 137 5.23 -6.47 3.27
N LEU A 138 6.49 -6.89 3.43
CA LEU A 138 7.65 -6.24 2.81
C LEU A 138 8.15 -7.11 1.66
N ARG A 139 7.72 -6.81 0.43
CA ARG A 139 8.15 -7.55 -0.77
C ARG A 139 9.48 -7.02 -1.27
N LYS A 140 10.36 -7.93 -1.71
CA LYS A 140 11.71 -7.61 -2.20
C LYS A 140 12.60 -6.86 -1.19
N TYR A 141 12.17 -6.72 0.06
CA TYR A 141 12.98 -6.15 1.12
C TYR A 141 13.96 -7.20 1.67
N ASN A 142 15.25 -6.85 1.61
CA ASN A 142 16.34 -7.71 2.09
C ASN A 142 17.43 -6.87 2.77
N GLN A 143 17.05 -5.89 3.57
CA GLN A 143 17.96 -5.08 4.39
C GLN A 143 17.83 -5.49 5.86
N LEU A 144 18.86 -5.18 6.65
CA LEU A 144 18.84 -5.35 8.11
C LEU A 144 17.64 -4.60 8.71
N LEU A 145 16.87 -5.28 9.56
CA LEU A 145 15.86 -4.65 10.41
C LEU A 145 16.44 -4.37 11.78
N GLU A 146 16.17 -3.19 12.33
CA GLU A 146 16.60 -2.79 13.66
C GLU A 146 15.45 -2.97 14.67
N PRO A 147 15.72 -3.14 15.97
CA PRO A 147 14.68 -3.17 16.98
C PRO A 147 13.83 -1.89 16.92
N GLY A 148 12.51 -2.06 16.81
CA GLY A 148 11.57 -0.94 16.64
C GLY A 148 11.24 -0.56 15.20
N SER A 149 11.96 -1.09 14.19
CA SER A 149 11.60 -0.89 12.76
C SER A 149 10.23 -1.45 12.42
N ILE A 150 9.80 -2.51 13.11
CA ILE A 150 8.48 -3.13 12.94
C ILE A 150 7.58 -2.66 14.10
N PRO A 151 6.50 -1.92 13.84
CA PRO A 151 5.59 -1.44 14.88
C PRO A 151 4.98 -2.55 15.73
N PHE A 152 4.80 -2.27 17.02
CA PHE A 152 4.03 -3.13 17.91
C PHE A 152 2.55 -3.15 17.50
N GLY A 153 1.88 -4.30 17.63
CA GLY A 153 0.47 -4.46 17.26
C GLY A 153 0.25 -5.16 15.92
N ILE A 154 1.30 -5.34 15.12
CA ILE A 154 1.25 -6.18 13.92
C ILE A 154 0.99 -7.63 14.33
N GLU A 155 -0.04 -8.23 13.73
CA GLU A 155 -0.43 -9.63 13.95
C GLU A 155 0.15 -10.55 12.87
N THR A 156 0.35 -10.03 11.65
CA THR A 156 0.85 -10.81 10.50
C THR A 156 2.00 -10.07 9.84
N LEU A 157 3.17 -10.68 9.82
CA LEU A 157 4.37 -10.17 9.15
C LEU A 157 4.80 -11.12 8.03
N LYS A 158 4.90 -10.59 6.80
CA LYS A 158 5.39 -11.33 5.64
C LYS A 158 6.65 -10.68 5.08
N LEU A 159 7.71 -11.46 5.01
CA LEU A 159 9.04 -11.09 4.55
C LEU A 159 9.52 -12.08 3.47
N PRO A 160 8.86 -12.16 2.30
CA PRO A 160 9.12 -13.18 1.31
C PRO A 160 10.56 -13.18 0.75
N SER A 161 11.22 -12.02 0.73
CA SER A 161 12.55 -11.85 0.14
C SER A 161 13.68 -11.71 1.16
N MET A 162 13.35 -11.74 2.44
CA MET A 162 14.30 -11.48 3.54
C MET A 162 15.26 -12.66 3.74
N ASN A 163 16.55 -12.34 3.89
CA ASN A 163 17.56 -13.27 4.39
C ASN A 163 17.48 -13.35 5.93
N VAL A 164 17.58 -14.56 6.47
CA VAL A 164 17.49 -14.80 7.92
C VAL A 164 18.60 -14.07 8.69
N GLU A 165 19.78 -13.89 8.08
CA GLU A 165 20.92 -13.15 8.67
C GLU A 165 20.60 -11.67 8.93
N HIS A 166 19.58 -11.11 8.26
CA HIS A 166 19.12 -9.74 8.44
C HIS A 166 18.03 -9.60 9.51
N ILE A 167 17.62 -10.71 10.13
CA ILE A 167 16.68 -10.73 11.27
C ILE A 167 17.51 -10.91 12.54
N ILE A 168 17.78 -9.80 13.23
CA ILE A 168 18.49 -9.82 14.51
C ILE A 168 17.53 -9.96 15.68
N LYS A 169 18.09 -10.22 16.87
CA LYS A 169 17.32 -10.37 18.11
C LYS A 169 16.45 -9.13 18.37
N ASP A 170 15.26 -9.35 18.92
CA ASP A 170 14.32 -8.31 19.35
C ASP A 170 13.70 -7.44 18.23
N VAL A 171 13.90 -7.82 16.96
CA VAL A 171 13.29 -7.16 15.78
C VAL A 171 11.81 -7.51 15.61
N ILE A 172 11.44 -8.75 15.92
CA ILE A 172 10.10 -9.30 15.69
C ILE A 172 9.27 -9.00 16.95
N PRO A 173 8.25 -8.11 16.89
CA PRO A 173 7.43 -7.80 18.05
C PRO A 173 6.64 -9.01 18.54
N SER A 174 6.43 -9.11 19.85
CA SER A 174 5.67 -10.19 20.49
C SER A 174 4.19 -10.23 20.11
N SER A 175 3.66 -9.18 19.47
CA SER A 175 2.29 -9.15 18.95
C SER A 175 2.08 -10.05 17.73
N ILE A 176 3.16 -10.48 17.05
CA ILE A 176 3.08 -11.26 15.82
C ILE A 176 2.52 -12.65 16.10
N LYS A 177 1.40 -12.96 15.44
CA LYS A 177 0.73 -14.27 15.45
C LYS A 177 1.16 -15.14 14.27
N LEU A 178 1.48 -14.51 13.14
CA LEU A 178 1.90 -15.18 11.91
C LEU A 178 3.13 -14.48 11.32
N LEU A 179 4.23 -15.22 11.22
CA LEU A 179 5.45 -14.81 10.54
C LEU A 179 5.68 -15.70 9.32
N ASN A 180 5.85 -15.07 8.15
CA ASN A 180 6.15 -15.78 6.91
C ASN A 180 7.43 -15.24 6.26
N CYS A 181 8.48 -16.04 6.27
CA CYS A 181 9.74 -15.76 5.59
C CYS A 181 9.97 -16.88 4.56
N PHE A 182 10.00 -16.58 3.26
CA PHE A 182 10.04 -17.62 2.22
C PHE A 182 11.44 -18.12 1.86
N LYS A 183 12.50 -17.48 2.38
CA LYS A 183 13.89 -17.95 2.18
C LYS A 183 14.38 -18.75 3.39
N ILE A 184 13.59 -19.74 3.80
CA ILE A 184 13.98 -20.68 4.86
C ILE A 184 14.67 -21.89 4.19
N GLN A 185 16.01 -21.94 4.26
CA GLN A 185 16.62 -23.23 4.58
C GLN A 185 16.25 -23.51 6.04
N ARG A 186 15.41 -24.53 6.24
CA ARG A 186 14.83 -25.03 7.51
C ARG A 186 15.40 -24.38 8.77
N TRP A 187 14.60 -23.64 9.55
CA TRP A 187 14.46 -23.78 11.00
C TRP A 187 13.14 -23.14 11.45
N THR A 188 12.44 -23.83 12.36
CA THR A 188 11.31 -23.30 13.14
C THR A 188 11.89 -22.41 14.23
N ILE A 189 11.60 -21.11 14.24
CA ILE A 189 11.85 -20.28 15.42
C ILE A 189 10.65 -20.47 16.34
N ILE A 190 10.86 -21.20 17.44
CA ILE A 190 9.96 -21.25 18.59
C ILE A 190 10.30 -20.04 19.45
N PHE A 191 9.27 -19.28 19.85
CA PHE A 191 9.37 -18.13 20.77
C PHE A 191 9.96 -18.52 22.12
#